data_AF-A0A8K0CTX6-F1
#
_entry.id   AF-A0A8K0CTX6-F1
#
_cell.length_a   1.000
_cell.length_b   1.000
_cell.length_c   1.000
_cell.angle_alpha   90.00
_cell.angle_beta   90.00
_cell.angle_gamma   90.00
#
_symmetry.space_group_name_H-M   'P 1'
#
loop_
_entity.id
_entity.type
_entity.pdbx_description
1 polymer ?
#
loop_
_entity_poly.entity_id
_entity_poly.type
_entity_poly.pdbx_seq_one_letter_code
_entity_poly.pdbx_strand_id
1 'polypeptide(L)'
;MESDSDESFSCTPEEIVKAASTATSNLLPEKSRGQYLKEYDLFMKWRAEKQVALIFGIAGALRREELYKMTLEDINDTGTVLIITIPDSKTHIQRRFTVIVEITQKNVNLIEIYRDIKPSGQRTLKVITFSYNFETVIAKPK
;
A
#
# COMPACT_ATOMS: atom_id res chain seq x y z
N MET A 1 -17.04 -16.28 2.77
CA MET A 1 -16.19 -15.45 3.65
C MET A 1 -16.94 -14.13 3.81
N GLU A 2 -17.86 -14.08 4.78
CA GLU A 2 -18.90 -13.05 4.91
C GLU A 2 -18.33 -11.65 5.15
N SER A 3 -18.94 -10.67 4.49
CA SER A 3 -18.76 -9.26 4.77
C SER A 3 -19.57 -8.94 6.02
N ASP A 4 -18.92 -8.44 7.08
CA ASP A 4 -19.61 -7.83 8.23
C ASP A 4 -20.23 -6.50 7.76
N SER A 5 -21.31 -6.61 6.99
CA SER A 5 -22.19 -5.49 6.69
C SER A 5 -23.25 -5.42 7.79
N ASP A 6 -23.12 -4.37 8.59
CA ASP A 6 -24.16 -3.78 9.44
C ASP A 6 -24.66 -4.65 10.59
N GLU A 7 -23.83 -4.75 11.64
CA GLU A 7 -24.31 -4.90 13.02
C GLU A 7 -25.20 -3.69 13.35
N SER A 8 -26.47 -3.77 12.97
CA SER A 8 -27.49 -2.83 13.42
C SER A 8 -27.57 -2.97 14.93
N PHE A 9 -27.01 -2.00 15.66
CA PHE A 9 -27.11 -1.94 17.11
C PHE A 9 -28.59 -1.69 17.51
N SER A 10 -29.42 -2.74 17.47
CA SER A 10 -30.85 -2.69 17.76
C SER A 10 -31.15 -2.24 19.20
N CYS A 11 -30.14 -2.27 20.07
CA CYS A 11 -30.21 -1.85 21.46
C CYS A 11 -29.69 -0.43 21.72
N THR A 12 -29.24 0.31 20.71
CA THR A 12 -28.75 1.69 20.91
C THR A 12 -29.87 2.68 20.60
N PRO A 13 -30.30 3.52 21.57
CA PRO A 13 -31.29 4.56 21.34
C PRO A 13 -30.91 5.47 20.16
N GLU A 14 -31.89 5.83 19.32
CA GLU A 14 -31.69 6.64 18.10
C GLU A 14 -30.97 7.96 18.35
N GLU A 15 -31.22 8.57 19.51
CA GLU A 15 -30.57 9.81 19.94
C GLU A 15 -29.05 9.66 20.07
N ILE A 16 -28.58 8.53 20.62
CA ILE A 16 -27.16 8.25 20.77
C ILE A 16 -26.54 7.96 19.41
N VAL A 17 -27.24 7.24 18.53
CA VAL A 17 -26.77 6.98 17.16
C VAL A 17 -26.62 8.29 16.38
N LYS A 18 -27.58 9.21 16.51
CA LYS A 18 -27.56 10.52 15.86
C LYS A 18 -26.50 11.45 16.44
N ALA A 19 -26.32 11.45 17.75
CA ALA A 19 -25.26 12.21 18.42
C ALA A 19 -23.88 11.71 18.01
N ALA A 20 -23.69 10.38 17.97
CA ALA A 20 -22.46 9.76 17.51
C ALA A 20 -22.18 10.07 16.03
N SER A 21 -23.18 9.98 15.14
CA SER A 21 -22.99 10.30 13.71
C SER A 21 -22.69 11.77 13.44
N THR A 22 -23.26 12.66 14.27
CA THR A 22 -22.93 14.09 14.26
C THR A 22 -21.50 14.34 14.76
N ALA A 23 -21.09 13.66 15.83
CA ALA A 23 -19.75 13.77 16.38
C ALA A 23 -18.69 13.20 15.42
N THR A 24 -18.96 12.07 14.75
CA THR A 24 -18.03 11.47 13.78
C THR A 24 -17.81 12.36 12.56
N SER A 25 -18.86 13.04 12.08
CA SER A 25 -18.78 14.01 10.97
C SER A 25 -17.89 15.22 11.31
N ASN A 26 -17.74 15.54 12.60
CA ASN A 26 -16.99 16.68 13.11
C ASN A 26 -15.62 16.31 13.72
N LEU A 27 -15.14 15.07 13.54
CA LEU A 27 -13.83 14.64 14.07
C LEU A 27 -12.66 15.44 13.48
N LEU A 28 -12.76 15.82 12.21
CA LEU A 28 -11.73 16.60 11.54
C LEU A 28 -12.00 18.10 11.67
N PRO A 29 -10.99 18.89 12.06
CA PRO A 29 -11.12 20.35 12.15
C PRO A 29 -11.52 20.95 10.81
N GLU A 30 -12.58 21.77 10.80
CA GLU A 30 -13.19 22.30 9.56
C GLU A 30 -12.21 23.12 8.72
N LYS A 31 -11.38 23.96 9.35
CA LYS A 31 -10.43 24.85 8.67
C LYS A 31 -9.30 24.10 7.97
N SER A 32 -8.87 22.96 8.48
CA SER A 32 -7.71 22.20 7.96
C SER A 32 -8.08 20.83 7.40
N ARG A 33 -9.37 20.49 7.33
CA ARG A 33 -9.89 19.21 6.80
C ARG A 33 -9.26 18.86 5.44
N GLY A 34 -9.19 19.82 4.52
CA GLY A 34 -8.61 19.59 3.19
C GLY A 34 -7.12 19.22 3.23
N GLN A 35 -6.35 19.78 4.16
CA GLN A 35 -4.93 19.43 4.34
C GLN A 35 -4.81 18.00 4.89
N TYR A 36 -5.63 17.63 5.88
CA TYR A 36 -5.64 16.28 6.43
C TYR A 36 -5.97 15.22 5.38
N LEU A 37 -7.01 15.43 4.58
CA LEU A 37 -7.41 14.47 3.53
C LEU A 37 -6.30 14.29 2.51
N LYS A 38 -5.65 15.38 2.08
CA LYS A 38 -4.50 15.30 1.17
C LYS A 38 -3.34 14.50 1.75
N GLU A 39 -2.94 14.77 2.99
CA GLU A 39 -1.85 14.03 3.65
C GLU A 39 -2.24 12.56 3.91
N TYR A 40 -3.50 12.30 4.22
CA TYR A 40 -4.04 10.96 4.38
C TYR A 40 -3.96 10.16 3.07
N ASP A 41 -4.36 10.74 1.96
CA ASP A 41 -4.28 10.09 0.64
C ASP A 41 -2.82 9.77 0.26
N LEU A 42 -1.90 10.70 0.53
CA LEU A 42 -0.46 10.48 0.35
C LEU A 42 0.05 9.33 1.24
N PHE A 43 -0.38 9.29 2.50
CA PHE A 43 -0.03 8.22 3.43
C PHE A 43 -0.57 6.86 2.99
N MET A 44 -1.84 6.80 2.56
CA MET A 44 -2.46 5.55 2.10
C MET A 44 -1.77 5.01 0.86
N LYS A 45 -1.40 5.89 -0.07
CA LYS A 45 -0.56 5.55 -1.22
C LYS A 45 0.80 5.00 -0.80
N TRP A 46 1.51 5.71 0.09
CA TRP A 46 2.80 5.27 0.61
C TRP A 46 2.71 3.90 1.31
N ARG A 47 1.66 3.69 2.11
CA ARG A 47 1.40 2.43 2.82
C ARG A 47 1.19 1.28 1.84
N ALA A 48 0.41 1.49 0.78
CA ALA A 48 0.19 0.50 -0.26
C ALA A 48 1.50 0.15 -0.98
N GLU A 49 2.32 1.14 -1.31
CA GLU A 49 3.66 0.94 -1.88
C GLU A 49 4.55 0.08 -0.97
N LYS A 50 4.63 0.40 0.33
CA LYS A 50 5.45 -0.37 1.28
C LYS A 50 4.95 -1.78 1.53
N GLN A 51 3.64 -1.99 1.44
CA GLN A 51 3.06 -3.33 1.57
C GLN A 51 3.51 -4.28 0.45
N VAL A 52 3.58 -3.80 -0.79
CA VAL A 52 4.09 -4.59 -1.92
C VAL A 52 5.55 -4.98 -1.71
N ALA A 53 6.40 -4.03 -1.28
CA ALA A 53 7.82 -4.31 -0.98
C ALA A 53 7.98 -5.39 0.10
N LEU A 54 7.19 -5.30 1.18
CA LEU A 54 7.23 -6.24 2.29
C LEU A 54 6.88 -7.66 1.84
N ILE A 55 5.82 -7.79 1.04
CA ILE A 55 5.35 -9.09 0.55
C ILE A 55 6.37 -9.70 -0.39
N PHE A 56 6.97 -8.93 -1.29
CA PHE A 56 8.05 -9.43 -2.15
C PHE A 56 9.27 -9.87 -1.33
N GLY A 57 9.63 -9.09 -0.30
CA GLY A 57 10.69 -9.44 0.64
C GLY A 57 10.45 -10.76 1.35
N ILE A 58 9.25 -10.97 1.91
CA ILE A 58 8.88 -12.20 2.64
C ILE A 58 8.74 -13.38 1.69
N ALA A 59 7.96 -13.23 0.60
CA ALA A 59 7.65 -14.33 -0.31
C ALA A 59 8.86 -14.79 -1.13
N GLY A 60 9.72 -13.86 -1.55
CA GLY A 60 10.92 -14.15 -2.33
C GLY A 60 12.18 -14.34 -1.49
N ALA A 61 12.10 -14.13 -0.16
CA ALA A 61 13.26 -14.01 0.73
C ALA A 61 14.31 -13.03 0.18
N LEU A 62 13.84 -11.91 -0.39
CA LEU A 62 14.68 -10.97 -1.12
C LEU A 62 15.57 -10.15 -0.18
N ARG A 63 16.84 -10.02 -0.54
CA ARG A 63 17.77 -9.07 0.07
C ARG A 63 17.46 -7.65 -0.39
N ARG A 64 17.94 -6.66 0.38
CA ARG A 64 17.81 -5.24 0.00
C ARG A 64 18.27 -4.94 -1.43
N GLU A 65 19.40 -5.50 -1.86
CA GLU A 65 19.95 -5.23 -3.20
C GLU A 65 19.15 -5.90 -4.32
N GLU A 66 18.56 -7.07 -4.04
CA GLU A 66 17.69 -7.80 -4.98
C GLU A 66 16.37 -7.06 -5.15
N LEU A 67 15.83 -6.52 -4.05
CA LEU A 67 14.67 -5.65 -4.07
C LEU A 67 15.03 -4.35 -4.83
N TYR A 68 16.09 -3.64 -4.45
CA TYR A 68 16.46 -2.33 -5.03
C TYR A 68 16.71 -2.35 -6.54
N LYS A 69 17.26 -3.45 -7.07
CA LYS A 69 17.56 -3.59 -8.50
C LYS A 69 16.38 -4.09 -9.33
N MET A 70 15.27 -4.46 -8.71
CA MET A 70 14.11 -5.02 -9.40
C MET A 70 13.40 -3.97 -10.26
N THR A 71 13.16 -4.34 -11.51
CA THR A 71 12.51 -3.51 -12.53
C THR A 71 11.11 -4.04 -12.85
N LEU A 72 10.35 -3.25 -13.61
CA LEU A 72 9.04 -3.70 -14.11
C LEU A 72 9.14 -4.88 -15.09
N GLU A 73 10.28 -5.03 -15.77
CA GLU A 73 10.54 -6.11 -16.73
C GLU A 73 10.73 -7.46 -16.03
N ASP A 74 11.17 -7.43 -14.78
CA ASP A 74 11.38 -8.61 -13.94
C ASP A 74 10.07 -9.21 -13.41
N ILE A 75 8.93 -8.52 -13.57
CA ILE A 75 7.62 -8.92 -13.04
C ILE A 75 6.69 -9.27 -14.20
N ASN A 76 6.25 -10.52 -14.25
CA ASN A 76 5.26 -10.99 -15.18
C ASN A 76 3.88 -11.12 -14.50
N ASP A 77 2.91 -10.32 -14.97
CA ASP A 77 1.53 -10.29 -14.50
C ASP A 77 0.66 -11.21 -15.37
N THR A 78 0.18 -12.32 -14.79
CA THR A 78 -0.68 -13.29 -15.48
C THR A 78 -2.18 -13.05 -15.21
N GLY A 79 -2.55 -11.98 -14.51
CA GLY A 79 -3.93 -11.73 -14.10
C GLY A 79 -4.25 -12.24 -12.69
N THR A 80 -3.80 -13.45 -12.39
CA THR A 80 -4.03 -14.17 -11.13
C THR A 80 -2.78 -14.33 -10.26
N VAL A 81 -1.61 -14.38 -10.89
CA VAL A 81 -0.33 -14.56 -10.20
C VAL A 81 0.71 -13.57 -10.72
N LEU A 82 1.55 -13.09 -9.82
CA LEU A 82 2.76 -12.36 -10.16
C LEU A 82 3.94 -13.32 -10.13
N ILE A 83 4.62 -13.46 -11.27
CA ILE A 83 5.86 -14.23 -11.37
C ILE A 83 7.01 -13.23 -11.37
N ILE A 84 7.82 -13.26 -10.33
CA ILE A 84 8.91 -12.31 -10.14
C ILE A 84 10.24 -13.02 -10.38
N THR A 85 11.07 -12.43 -11.25
CA THR A 85 12.43 -12.85 -11.53
C THR A 85 13.39 -12.03 -10.68
N ILE A 86 14.31 -12.68 -9.97
CA ILE A 86 15.26 -11.96 -9.12
C ILE A 86 16.43 -11.45 -9.97
N PRO A 87 16.68 -10.14 -10.04
CA PRO A 87 17.79 -9.59 -10.80
C PRO A 87 19.14 -9.92 -10.13
N ASP A 88 20.07 -10.41 -10.95
CA ASP A 88 21.48 -10.74 -10.70
C ASP A 88 21.89 -11.11 -9.26
N SER A 89 21.89 -12.41 -8.97
CA SER A 89 22.38 -12.96 -7.70
C SER A 89 23.89 -13.18 -7.76
N LYS A 90 24.59 -12.96 -6.64
CA LYS A 90 26.06 -13.17 -6.49
C LYS A 90 26.57 -14.54 -6.98
N THR A 91 25.67 -15.52 -7.14
CA THR A 91 25.98 -16.89 -7.53
C THR A 91 25.66 -17.20 -8.99
N HIS A 92 25.26 -16.21 -9.81
CA HIS A 92 24.89 -16.40 -11.23
C HIS A 92 23.80 -17.48 -11.43
N ILE A 93 22.92 -17.64 -10.44
CA ILE A 93 21.73 -18.50 -10.52
C ILE A 93 20.53 -17.58 -10.48
N GLN A 94 19.81 -17.47 -11.60
CA GLN A 94 18.53 -16.77 -11.64
C GLN A 94 17.48 -17.61 -10.92
N ARG A 95 16.75 -16.97 -10.01
CA ARG A 95 15.65 -17.61 -9.29
C ARG A 95 14.40 -16.79 -9.55
N ARG A 96 13.26 -17.49 -9.60
CA ARG A 96 11.93 -16.90 -9.72
C ARG A 96 11.06 -17.37 -8.57
N PHE A 97 10.17 -16.52 -8.13
CA PHE A 97 9.14 -16.87 -7.15
C PHE A 97 7.78 -16.38 -7.64
N THR A 98 6.72 -16.92 -7.05
CA THR A 98 5.35 -16.61 -7.44
C THR A 98 4.60 -16.09 -6.23
N VAL A 99 3.92 -14.97 -6.41
CA VAL A 99 3.02 -14.39 -5.42
C VAL A 99 1.59 -14.64 -5.91
N ILE A 100 0.85 -15.45 -5.15
CA ILE A 100 -0.54 -15.81 -5.45
C ILE A 100 -1.46 -14.94 -4.58
N VAL A 101 -2.42 -14.28 -5.22
CA VAL A 101 -3.31 -13.29 -4.59
C VAL A 101 -4.23 -13.89 -3.53
N GLU A 102 -4.62 -15.16 -3.70
CA GLU A 102 -5.59 -15.83 -2.82
C GLU A 102 -5.09 -16.05 -1.38
N ILE A 103 -3.76 -16.00 -1.16
CA ILE A 103 -3.14 -16.31 0.14
C ILE A 103 -3.03 -15.04 1.02
N THR A 104 -3.11 -13.84 0.42
CA THR A 104 -3.23 -12.58 1.16
C THR A 104 -4.69 -12.38 1.58
N GLN A 105 -4.96 -12.44 2.89
CA GLN A 105 -6.31 -12.32 3.47
C GLN A 105 -7.18 -11.18 2.90
N LYS A 106 -8.51 -11.36 3.00
CA LYS A 106 -9.60 -10.41 2.70
C LYS A 106 -9.16 -8.94 2.82
N ASN A 107 -9.39 -8.16 1.75
CA ASN A 107 -9.17 -6.71 1.61
C ASN A 107 -7.84 -6.20 1.07
N VAL A 108 -6.92 -7.05 0.60
CA VAL A 108 -5.72 -6.56 -0.10
C VAL A 108 -5.45 -7.35 -1.37
N ASN A 109 -5.97 -6.87 -2.51
CA ASN A 109 -5.61 -7.40 -3.81
C ASN A 109 -4.25 -6.84 -4.24
N LEU A 110 -3.19 -7.60 -4.00
CA LEU A 110 -1.81 -7.23 -4.35
C LEU A 110 -1.61 -6.89 -5.81
N ILE A 111 -2.32 -7.58 -6.71
CA ILE A 111 -2.22 -7.36 -8.15
C ILE A 111 -2.82 -6.01 -8.50
N GLU A 112 -3.98 -5.66 -7.95
CA GLU A 112 -4.60 -4.35 -8.15
C GLU A 112 -3.70 -3.24 -7.60
N ILE A 113 -3.20 -3.39 -6.39
CA ILE A 113 -2.28 -2.42 -5.78
C ILE A 113 -1.00 -2.26 -6.63
N TYR A 114 -0.42 -3.36 -7.10
CA TYR A 114 0.73 -3.33 -8.00
C TYR A 114 0.40 -2.58 -9.30
N ARG A 115 -0.75 -2.85 -9.92
CA ARG A 115 -1.19 -2.18 -11.16
C ARG A 115 -1.41 -0.69 -10.97
N ASP A 116 -2.01 -0.28 -9.85
CA ASP A 116 -2.25 1.13 -9.52
C ASP A 116 -0.96 1.90 -9.28
N ILE A 117 0.02 1.24 -8.67
CA ILE A 117 1.31 1.85 -8.35
C ILE A 117 2.26 1.84 -9.55
N LYS A 118 2.05 0.95 -10.53
CA LYS A 118 2.89 0.81 -11.73
C LYS A 118 2.95 2.16 -12.47
N PRO A 119 4.08 2.89 -12.40
CA PRO A 119 4.18 4.19 -13.02
C PRO A 119 4.22 4.06 -14.54
N SER A 120 3.39 4.83 -15.25
CA SER A 120 3.45 4.98 -16.70
C SER A 120 4.80 5.60 -17.10
N GLY A 121 5.78 4.76 -17.47
CA GLY A 121 7.04 5.20 -18.09
C GLY A 121 8.30 5.23 -17.22
N GLN A 122 8.33 4.63 -16.02
CA GLN A 122 9.59 4.46 -15.26
C GLN A 122 10.11 3.02 -15.32
N ARG A 123 11.45 2.86 -15.35
CA ARG A 123 12.12 1.55 -15.42
C ARG A 123 12.26 0.87 -14.05
N THR A 124 12.25 1.64 -12.97
CA THR A 124 12.41 1.13 -11.60
C THR A 124 11.07 1.10 -10.88
N LEU A 125 10.89 0.08 -10.03
CA LEU A 125 9.71 -0.01 -9.17
C LEU A 125 9.76 1.09 -8.10
N LYS A 126 8.84 2.06 -8.18
CA LYS A 126 8.69 3.15 -7.18
C LYS A 126 8.59 2.63 -5.74
N VAL A 127 7.97 1.45 -5.57
CA VAL A 127 7.87 0.68 -4.32
C VAL A 127 9.20 0.63 -3.54
N ILE A 128 10.32 0.66 -4.25
CA ILE A 128 11.67 0.39 -3.73
C ILE A 128 12.55 1.64 -3.76
N THR A 129 12.03 2.78 -4.24
CA THR A 129 12.76 4.05 -4.20
C THR A 129 12.67 4.59 -2.77
N PHE A 130 13.71 4.35 -1.96
CA PHE A 130 13.90 5.00 -0.67
C PHE A 130 14.44 6.43 -0.89
N SER A 131 13.63 7.32 -1.44
CA SER A 131 13.92 8.76 -1.32
C SER A 131 13.54 9.18 0.10
N TYR A 132 14.53 9.36 0.96
CA TYR A 132 14.36 10.06 2.23
C TYR A 132 13.96 11.51 1.94
N ASN A 133 12.67 11.82 1.87
CA ASN A 133 12.18 13.19 1.91
C ASN A 133 12.03 13.61 3.37
N PHE A 134 13.13 14.08 3.96
CA PHE A 134 13.15 14.77 5.26
C PHE A 134 13.10 16.29 5.07
N GLU A 135 12.32 16.78 4.11
CA GLU A 135 12.07 18.19 3.92
C GLU A 135 10.56 18.42 3.84
N THR A 136 9.93 18.65 4.99
CA THR A 136 8.78 19.57 5.18
C THR A 136 8.16 19.51 6.58
N VAL A 137 8.93 19.53 7.68
CA VAL A 137 8.37 19.99 8.98
C VAL A 137 9.45 20.65 9.85
N ILE A 138 10.07 21.72 9.35
CA ILE A 138 10.59 22.76 10.24
C ILE A 138 10.03 24.07 9.71
N ALA A 139 9.03 24.57 10.42
CA ALA A 139 8.46 25.89 10.19
C ALA A 139 9.60 26.92 10.08
N LYS A 140 9.61 27.70 9.01
CA LYS A 140 10.49 28.87 8.92
C LYS A 140 10.10 29.83 10.05
N PRO A 141 11.01 30.16 10.99
CA PRO A 141 10.73 31.23 11.94
C PRO A 141 10.63 32.56 11.18
N LYS A 142 9.74 33.41 11.69
CA LYS A 142 9.37 34.73 11.17
C LYS A 142 10.43 35.76 11.48
#